data_AF-A0A453NJW8-F1
#
_entry.id   AF-A0A453NJW8-F1
#
_cell.length_a   1.000
_cell.length_b   1.000
_cell.length_c   1.000
_cell.angle_alpha   90.00
_cell.angle_beta   90.00
_cell.angle_gamma   90.00
#
_symmetry.space_group_name_H-M   'P 1'
#
loop_
_entity.id
_entity.type
_entity.pdbx_description
1 polymer ?
#
loop_
_entity_poly.entity_id
_entity_poly.type
_entity_poly.pdbx_seq_one_letter_code
_entity_poly.pdbx_strand_id
1 'polypeptide(L)'
;TAIDQYKMPVSFKYWDDCLDPDDMRLMWADPHVSKEWTDAGEEQGQKVHLSRDPDGEAYLTQTEIMVVAAITVQRHFKSQLDPYMIGALAEIASGKRLFVDNYDRKTKETKMGIMQVTPEVAQWLGRELGYKNYDIELEDNIDLLYWPFINVYFGAAYAKWLFSCDEKERTEEFVVRAYKGGKKKATHKSSAPIFERYLYVKETLLSMRQPDSLNELAPDLLENSSTAGTQLVYWDSKVSVEDLDGMWSQPDVLKEWTNSGERRGNVRFSHDAKKRPYLSRVEVKEALAALAEVCSMRFVHGVRSRTGLMGIDYPTAAWLSRS
;
A
#
# COMPACT_ATOMS: atom_id res chain seq x y z
N THR A 1 -7.43 25.11 -37.33
CA THR A 1 -8.62 24.50 -36.72
C THR A 1 -8.22 23.11 -36.29
N ALA A 2 -7.71 22.98 -35.07
CA ALA A 2 -7.35 21.68 -34.52
C ALA A 2 -8.64 21.07 -33.97
N ILE A 3 -9.07 19.97 -34.57
CA ILE A 3 -10.15 19.15 -34.03
C ILE A 3 -9.58 18.58 -32.73
N ASP A 4 -10.06 19.12 -31.62
CA ASP A 4 -9.94 18.51 -30.30
C ASP A 4 -10.68 17.17 -30.41
N GLN A 5 -9.95 16.11 -30.76
CA GLN A 5 -10.50 14.77 -30.78
C GLN A 5 -10.85 14.47 -29.32
N TYR A 6 -12.16 14.47 -29.03
CA TYR A 6 -12.72 14.01 -27.77
C TYR A 6 -12.26 12.56 -27.54
N LYS A 7 -11.10 12.40 -26.93
CA LYS A 7 -10.62 11.12 -26.44
C LYS A 7 -11.47 10.81 -25.21
N MET A 8 -12.35 9.82 -25.35
CA MET A 8 -13.21 9.38 -24.25
C MET A 8 -12.31 8.99 -23.07
N PRO A 9 -12.62 9.41 -21.84
CA PRO A 9 -11.83 9.03 -20.67
C PRO A 9 -11.85 7.51 -20.54
N VAL A 10 -10.67 6.90 -20.52
CA VAL A 10 -10.50 5.46 -20.30
C VAL A 10 -11.02 5.15 -18.90
N SER A 11 -11.97 4.24 -18.81
CA SER A 11 -12.55 3.81 -17.54
C SER A 11 -12.93 2.34 -17.64
N PHE A 12 -12.56 1.58 -16.61
CA PHE A 12 -12.89 0.17 -16.49
C PHE A 12 -13.80 0.00 -15.29
N LYS A 13 -14.85 -0.79 -15.48
CA LYS A 13 -15.74 -1.18 -14.37
C LYS A 13 -15.34 -2.55 -13.83
N TYR A 14 -14.95 -3.43 -14.73
CA TYR A 14 -14.59 -4.81 -14.43
C TYR A 14 -13.12 -5.07 -14.77
N TRP A 15 -12.50 -5.98 -14.04
CA TRP A 15 -11.20 -6.53 -14.39
C TRP A 15 -11.23 -7.12 -15.82
N ASP A 16 -12.32 -7.77 -16.21
CA ASP A 16 -12.55 -8.32 -17.55
C ASP A 16 -12.47 -7.28 -18.69
N ASP A 17 -12.61 -5.99 -18.38
CA ASP A 17 -12.51 -4.91 -19.38
C ASP A 17 -11.04 -4.53 -19.66
N CYS A 18 -10.08 -4.94 -18.81
CA CYS A 18 -8.67 -4.58 -18.89
C CYS A 18 -7.70 -5.72 -18.51
N LEU A 19 -8.15 -6.97 -18.62
CA LEU A 19 -7.42 -8.17 -18.24
C LEU A 19 -7.68 -9.32 -19.21
N ASP A 20 -6.62 -9.98 -19.66
CA ASP A 20 -6.76 -11.16 -20.51
C ASP A 20 -7.33 -12.37 -19.72
N PRO A 21 -8.11 -13.27 -20.37
CA PRO A 21 -8.74 -14.40 -19.68
C PRO A 21 -7.77 -15.33 -18.95
N ASP A 22 -6.56 -15.50 -19.47
CA ASP A 22 -5.54 -16.33 -18.81
C ASP A 22 -4.98 -15.66 -17.55
N ASP A 23 -4.84 -14.33 -17.55
CA ASP A 23 -4.47 -13.58 -16.35
C ASP A 23 -5.59 -13.58 -15.32
N MET A 24 -6.85 -13.47 -15.76
CA MET A 24 -8.01 -13.62 -14.89
C MET A 24 -8.01 -14.98 -14.18
N ARG A 25 -7.69 -16.06 -14.89
CA ARG A 25 -7.57 -17.41 -14.29
C ARG A 25 -6.46 -17.47 -13.24
N LEU A 26 -5.31 -16.85 -13.51
CA LEU A 26 -4.20 -16.81 -12.56
C LEU A 26 -4.52 -15.97 -11.33
N MET A 27 -5.24 -14.86 -11.49
CA MET A 27 -5.74 -14.06 -10.36
C MET A 27 -6.68 -14.89 -9.47
N TRP A 28 -7.66 -15.58 -10.05
CA TRP A 28 -8.54 -16.49 -9.32
C TRP A 28 -7.82 -17.70 -8.69
N ALA A 29 -6.68 -18.12 -9.26
CA ALA A 29 -5.91 -19.23 -8.71
C ALA A 29 -5.11 -18.85 -7.45
N ASP A 30 -4.88 -17.56 -7.19
CA ASP A 30 -4.24 -17.10 -5.96
C ASP A 30 -5.23 -17.16 -4.78
N PRO A 31 -4.88 -17.83 -3.66
CA PRO A 31 -5.80 -18.03 -2.55
C PRO A 31 -6.16 -16.74 -1.81
N HIS A 32 -5.33 -15.69 -1.88
CA HIS A 32 -5.62 -14.43 -1.22
C HIS A 32 -6.55 -13.57 -2.08
N VAL A 33 -6.29 -13.49 -3.40
CA VAL A 33 -7.18 -12.78 -4.34
C VAL A 33 -8.54 -13.45 -4.41
N SER A 34 -8.61 -14.77 -4.60
CA SER A 34 -9.88 -15.49 -4.64
C SER A 34 -10.70 -15.32 -3.36
N LYS A 35 -10.05 -15.36 -2.19
CA LYS A 35 -10.71 -15.06 -0.92
C LYS A 35 -11.22 -13.62 -0.87
N GLU A 36 -10.39 -12.64 -1.22
CA GLU A 36 -10.77 -11.22 -1.23
C GLU A 36 -11.96 -10.95 -2.14
N TRP A 37 -11.95 -11.51 -3.35
CA TRP A 37 -13.03 -11.39 -4.32
C TRP A 37 -14.30 -12.12 -3.85
N THR A 38 -14.18 -13.32 -3.28
CA THR A 38 -15.33 -14.06 -2.71
C THR A 38 -15.95 -13.30 -1.52
N ASP A 39 -15.12 -12.74 -0.64
CA ASP A 39 -15.56 -11.93 0.50
C ASP A 39 -16.25 -10.63 0.04
N ALA A 40 -15.90 -10.12 -1.15
CA ALA A 40 -16.57 -9.01 -1.82
C ALA A 40 -17.84 -9.41 -2.58
N GLY A 41 -18.18 -10.71 -2.64
CA GLY A 41 -19.35 -11.24 -3.33
C GLY A 41 -19.17 -11.48 -4.83
N GLU A 42 -17.93 -11.50 -5.31
CA GLU A 42 -17.59 -11.84 -6.69
C GLU A 42 -17.56 -13.36 -6.88
N GLU A 43 -17.95 -13.84 -8.07
CA GLU A 43 -18.03 -15.26 -8.38
C GLU A 43 -17.19 -15.61 -9.61
N GLN A 44 -16.46 -16.73 -9.54
CA GLN A 44 -15.67 -17.19 -10.67
C GLN A 44 -16.57 -17.53 -11.87
N GLY A 45 -16.24 -16.97 -13.04
CA GLY A 45 -17.04 -17.10 -14.25
C GLY A 45 -18.06 -15.97 -14.47
N GLN A 46 -18.25 -15.10 -13.47
CA GLN A 46 -18.87 -13.79 -13.65
C GLN A 46 -17.79 -12.71 -13.86
N LYS A 47 -18.20 -11.54 -14.37
CA LYS A 47 -17.31 -10.38 -14.44
C LYS A 47 -16.96 -9.90 -13.04
N VAL A 48 -15.69 -9.64 -12.79
CA VAL A 48 -15.18 -9.21 -11.48
C VAL A 48 -15.06 -7.71 -11.44
N HIS A 49 -15.66 -7.03 -10.45
CA HIS A 49 -15.53 -5.58 -10.33
C HIS A 49 -14.10 -5.15 -9.95
N LEU A 50 -13.67 -4.01 -10.48
CA LEU A 50 -12.48 -3.32 -9.97
C LEU A 50 -12.78 -2.64 -8.63
N SER A 51 -11.82 -2.73 -7.71
CA SER A 51 -11.87 -2.05 -6.43
C SER A 51 -11.92 -0.52 -6.61
N ARG A 52 -12.71 0.16 -5.76
CA ARG A 52 -12.88 1.62 -5.77
C ARG A 52 -12.65 2.21 -4.40
N ASP A 53 -11.88 3.29 -4.36
CA ASP A 53 -11.62 4.01 -3.11
C ASP A 53 -12.86 4.79 -2.66
N PRO A 54 -12.86 5.42 -1.47
CA PRO A 54 -14.02 6.21 -1.00
C PRO A 54 -14.43 7.36 -1.92
N ASP A 55 -13.51 7.85 -2.76
CA ASP A 55 -13.78 8.89 -3.76
C ASP A 55 -14.36 8.30 -5.06
N GLY A 56 -14.44 6.96 -5.16
CA GLY A 56 -14.95 6.22 -6.30
C GLY A 56 -13.89 5.91 -7.36
N GLU A 57 -12.62 6.23 -7.12
CA GLU A 57 -11.54 6.03 -8.08
C GLU A 57 -11.07 4.58 -8.10
N ALA A 58 -10.83 4.05 -9.30
CA ALA A 58 -10.39 2.68 -9.47
C ALA A 58 -8.93 2.51 -9.00
N TYR A 59 -8.71 1.52 -8.14
CA TYR A 59 -7.40 1.18 -7.60
C TYR A 59 -7.27 -0.33 -7.45
N LEU A 60 -6.04 -0.80 -7.29
CA LEU A 60 -5.77 -2.18 -6.89
C LEU A 60 -5.55 -2.28 -5.40
N THR A 61 -6.18 -3.27 -4.76
CA THR A 61 -5.87 -3.62 -3.38
C THR A 61 -4.41 -4.06 -3.26
N GLN A 62 -3.91 -4.12 -2.03
CA GLN A 62 -2.57 -4.65 -1.78
C GLN A 62 -2.47 -6.12 -2.20
N THR A 63 -3.54 -6.89 -2.07
CA THR A 63 -3.60 -8.29 -2.50
C THR A 63 -3.51 -8.41 -4.01
N GLU A 64 -4.32 -7.64 -4.73
CA GLU A 64 -4.38 -7.63 -6.19
C GLU A 64 -3.05 -7.21 -6.81
N ILE A 65 -2.48 -6.07 -6.38
CA ILE A 65 -1.20 -5.59 -6.95
C ILE A 65 -0.07 -6.59 -6.75
N MET A 66 -0.06 -7.31 -5.63
CA MET A 66 0.94 -8.33 -5.36
C MET A 66 0.85 -9.49 -6.34
N VAL A 67 -0.35 -9.93 -6.70
CA VAL A 67 -0.54 -11.01 -7.68
C VAL A 67 -0.23 -10.53 -9.10
N VAL A 68 -0.67 -9.33 -9.48
CA VAL A 68 -0.29 -8.73 -10.77
C VAL A 68 1.24 -8.65 -10.91
N ALA A 69 1.93 -8.18 -9.87
CA ALA A 69 3.38 -8.11 -9.83
C ALA A 69 4.02 -9.51 -9.93
N ALA A 70 3.54 -10.48 -9.14
CA ALA A 70 4.08 -11.84 -9.12
C ALA A 70 3.92 -12.54 -10.49
N ILE A 71 2.73 -12.50 -11.09
CA ILE A 71 2.47 -13.08 -12.42
C ILE A 71 3.36 -12.41 -13.46
N THR A 72 3.42 -11.07 -13.46
CA THR A 72 4.23 -10.31 -14.42
C THR A 72 5.71 -10.68 -14.31
N VAL A 73 6.25 -10.71 -13.10
CA VAL A 73 7.65 -11.08 -12.81
C VAL A 73 7.95 -12.51 -13.25
N GLN A 74 7.05 -13.45 -12.91
CA GLN A 74 7.20 -14.86 -13.27
C GLN A 74 7.20 -15.06 -14.79
N ARG A 75 6.23 -14.45 -15.50
CA ARG A 75 6.04 -14.62 -16.94
C ARG A 75 7.14 -13.95 -17.77
N HIS A 76 7.53 -12.73 -17.41
CA HIS A 76 8.36 -11.90 -18.30
C HIS A 76 9.79 -11.71 -17.81
N PHE A 77 10.03 -11.83 -16.51
CA PHE A 77 11.31 -11.51 -15.90
C PHE A 77 12.03 -12.72 -15.31
N LYS A 78 11.43 -13.93 -15.39
CA LYS A 78 12.00 -15.18 -14.87
C LYS A 78 12.50 -15.03 -13.42
N SER A 79 11.74 -14.30 -12.60
CA SER A 79 12.06 -14.01 -11.20
C SER A 79 13.36 -13.22 -10.96
N GLN A 80 13.85 -12.46 -11.96
CA GLN A 80 14.99 -11.55 -11.82
C GLN A 80 14.66 -10.27 -11.04
N LEU A 81 13.38 -10.06 -10.71
CA LEU A 81 12.89 -8.95 -9.92
C LEU A 81 12.10 -9.50 -8.73
N ASP A 82 12.08 -8.76 -7.65
CA ASP A 82 11.27 -9.08 -6.48
C ASP A 82 9.83 -8.55 -6.69
N PRO A 83 8.78 -9.41 -6.68
CA PRO A 83 7.40 -8.96 -6.78
C PRO A 83 6.99 -7.95 -5.71
N TYR A 84 7.51 -8.05 -4.48
CA TYR A 84 7.21 -7.11 -3.40
C TYR A 84 7.80 -5.73 -3.68
N MET A 85 8.98 -5.67 -4.31
CA MET A 85 9.55 -4.42 -4.81
C MET A 85 8.64 -3.77 -5.85
N ILE A 86 8.13 -4.55 -6.81
CA ILE A 86 7.25 -4.03 -7.87
C ILE A 86 5.92 -3.55 -7.30
N GLY A 87 5.31 -4.29 -6.38
CA GLY A 87 4.08 -3.86 -5.70
C GLY A 87 4.27 -2.59 -4.88
N ALA A 88 5.40 -2.46 -4.16
CA ALA A 88 5.73 -1.25 -3.42
C ALA A 88 6.02 -0.05 -4.34
N LEU A 89 6.65 -0.27 -5.50
CA LEU A 89 6.84 0.79 -6.50
C LEU A 89 5.50 1.31 -7.04
N ALA A 90 4.54 0.42 -7.31
CA ALA A 90 3.19 0.81 -7.75
C ALA A 90 2.47 1.69 -6.72
N GLU A 91 2.57 1.34 -5.43
CA GLU A 91 2.01 2.17 -4.35
C GLU A 91 2.70 3.53 -4.26
N ILE A 92 4.01 3.60 -4.44
CA ILE A 92 4.75 4.86 -4.36
C ILE A 92 4.53 5.72 -5.61
N ALA A 93 4.31 5.10 -6.76
CA ALA A 93 4.11 5.75 -8.04
C ALA A 93 2.74 6.43 -8.10
N SER A 94 1.64 5.68 -7.95
CA SER A 94 0.27 6.21 -8.09
C SER A 94 -0.62 6.02 -6.87
N GLY A 95 -0.13 5.33 -5.83
CA GLY A 95 -1.00 4.85 -4.74
C GLY A 95 -1.84 3.64 -5.13
N LYS A 96 -1.40 2.87 -6.14
CA LYS A 96 -2.12 1.74 -6.75
C LYS A 96 -3.36 2.14 -7.57
N ARG A 97 -3.51 3.41 -7.91
CA ARG A 97 -4.61 3.91 -8.75
C ARG A 97 -4.31 3.73 -10.23
N LEU A 98 -5.35 3.38 -10.99
CA LEU A 98 -5.23 3.07 -12.43
C LEU A 98 -5.23 4.34 -13.27
N PHE A 99 -6.20 5.23 -13.06
CA PHE A 99 -6.45 6.40 -13.91
C PHE A 99 -5.80 7.67 -13.34
N VAL A 100 -4.54 7.58 -12.90
CA VAL A 100 -3.78 8.74 -12.42
C VAL A 100 -2.81 9.18 -13.50
N ASP A 101 -3.06 10.36 -14.04
CA ASP A 101 -2.15 11.03 -14.96
C ASP A 101 -1.31 12.05 -14.22
N ASN A 102 0.00 12.03 -14.47
CA ASN A 102 0.91 13.03 -13.92
C ASN A 102 1.73 13.68 -15.04
N TYR A 103 1.34 14.89 -15.41
CA TYR A 103 2.00 15.68 -16.43
C TYR A 103 3.23 16.41 -15.87
N ASP A 104 4.42 16.04 -16.35
CA ASP A 104 5.65 16.76 -16.03
C ASP A 104 5.86 17.92 -17.01
N ARG A 105 5.64 19.15 -16.53
CA ARG A 105 5.81 20.36 -17.35
C ARG A 105 7.23 20.56 -17.91
N LYS A 106 8.26 19.95 -17.29
CA LYS A 106 9.65 20.10 -17.73
C LYS A 106 9.97 19.19 -18.90
N THR A 107 9.54 17.93 -18.85
CA THR A 107 9.77 16.97 -19.94
C THR A 107 8.66 17.02 -20.99
N LYS A 108 7.51 17.62 -20.66
CA LYS A 108 6.28 17.63 -21.46
C LYS A 108 5.72 16.23 -21.71
N GLU A 109 5.92 15.32 -20.76
CA GLU A 109 5.45 13.95 -20.82
C GLU A 109 4.35 13.72 -19.78
N THR A 110 3.40 12.84 -20.11
CA THR A 110 2.37 12.38 -19.18
C THR A 110 2.71 10.98 -18.71
N LYS A 111 2.85 10.82 -17.40
CA LYS A 111 2.96 9.50 -16.76
C LYS A 111 1.58 8.93 -16.57
N MET A 112 1.41 7.66 -16.94
CA MET A 112 0.11 6.98 -16.98
C MET A 112 0.14 5.69 -16.16
N GLY A 113 -1.02 5.31 -15.65
CA GLY A 113 -1.23 4.01 -15.02
C GLY A 113 -0.58 3.85 -13.64
N ILE A 114 -0.67 2.63 -13.14
CA ILE A 114 -0.34 2.29 -11.75
C ILE A 114 1.15 2.45 -11.38
N MET A 115 2.03 2.23 -12.34
CA MET A 115 3.48 2.37 -12.25
C MET A 115 3.99 3.70 -12.85
N GLN A 116 3.09 4.60 -13.27
CA GLN A 116 3.42 5.94 -13.77
C GLN A 116 4.45 5.93 -14.91
N VAL A 117 4.22 5.07 -15.90
CA VAL A 117 5.07 4.90 -17.09
C VAL A 117 4.64 5.92 -18.15
N THR A 118 5.59 6.53 -18.87
CA THR A 118 5.27 7.40 -20.02
C THR A 118 5.26 6.60 -21.32
N PRO A 119 4.49 7.01 -22.34
CA PRO A 119 4.53 6.39 -23.65
C PRO A 119 5.94 6.31 -24.23
N GLU A 120 6.74 7.36 -24.06
CA GLU A 120 8.11 7.45 -24.56
C GLU A 120 9.01 6.39 -23.90
N VAL A 121 8.93 6.21 -22.59
CA VAL A 121 9.70 5.19 -21.86
C VAL A 121 9.28 3.79 -22.32
N ALA A 122 7.98 3.55 -22.45
CA ALA A 122 7.48 2.24 -22.81
C ALA A 122 7.88 1.87 -24.26
N GLN A 123 7.77 2.79 -25.21
CA GLN A 123 8.24 2.62 -26.58
C GLN A 123 9.76 2.44 -26.65
N TRP A 124 10.52 3.20 -25.87
CA TRP A 124 11.97 3.06 -25.76
C TRP A 124 12.36 1.66 -25.24
N LEU A 125 11.69 1.14 -24.21
CA LEU A 125 11.89 -0.22 -23.70
C LEU A 125 11.62 -1.27 -24.78
N GLY A 126 10.59 -1.10 -25.60
CA GLY A 126 10.27 -2.00 -26.72
C GLY A 126 11.31 -1.97 -27.83
N ARG A 127 11.70 -0.78 -28.28
CA ARG A 127 12.63 -0.57 -29.40
C ARG A 127 14.07 -0.93 -29.06
N GLU A 128 14.57 -0.44 -27.93
CA GLU A 128 15.99 -0.53 -27.57
C GLU A 128 16.32 -1.75 -26.70
N LEU A 129 15.39 -2.19 -25.84
CA LEU A 129 15.64 -3.28 -24.89
C LEU A 129 14.82 -4.55 -25.20
N GLY A 130 14.00 -4.55 -26.25
CA GLY A 130 13.28 -5.73 -26.73
C GLY A 130 12.04 -6.11 -25.92
N TYR A 131 11.50 -5.21 -25.07
CA TYR A 131 10.27 -5.45 -24.32
C TYR A 131 9.02 -5.30 -25.21
N LYS A 132 8.74 -6.32 -26.04
CA LYS A 132 7.71 -6.28 -27.10
C LYS A 132 6.48 -7.17 -26.84
N ASN A 133 6.21 -7.52 -25.58
CA ASN A 133 5.04 -8.36 -25.26
C ASN A 133 3.70 -7.67 -25.52
N TYR A 134 3.68 -6.33 -25.54
CA TYR A 134 2.51 -5.51 -25.83
C TYR A 134 2.87 -4.46 -26.86
N ASP A 135 2.01 -4.28 -27.87
CA ASP A 135 2.23 -3.31 -28.94
C ASP A 135 1.71 -1.92 -28.53
N ILE A 136 2.64 -1.06 -28.14
CA ILE A 136 2.41 0.33 -27.72
C ILE A 136 3.12 1.34 -28.65
N GLU A 137 3.61 0.86 -29.80
CA GLU A 137 4.27 1.74 -30.78
C GLU A 137 3.26 2.58 -31.57
N LEU A 138 2.01 2.10 -31.65
CA LEU A 138 0.90 2.81 -32.29
C LEU A 138 0.24 3.76 -31.27
N GLU A 139 -0.01 5.00 -31.70
CA GLU A 139 -0.60 6.07 -30.87
C GLU A 139 -1.98 5.67 -30.31
N ASP A 140 -2.75 4.90 -31.08
CA ASP A 140 -4.06 4.38 -30.70
C ASP A 140 -3.98 3.35 -29.55
N ASN A 141 -2.81 2.77 -29.29
CA ASN A 141 -2.61 1.76 -28.25
C ASN A 141 -2.03 2.33 -26.94
N ILE A 142 -1.78 3.64 -26.86
CA ILE A 142 -1.19 4.26 -25.65
C ILE A 142 -2.09 4.04 -24.42
N ASP A 143 -3.40 3.99 -24.60
CA ASP A 143 -4.38 3.78 -23.52
C ASP A 143 -4.26 2.40 -22.85
N LEU A 144 -3.56 1.45 -23.49
CA LEU A 144 -3.20 0.18 -22.87
C LEU A 144 -2.30 0.40 -21.64
N LEU A 145 -1.64 1.55 -21.49
CA LEU A 145 -0.91 1.88 -20.27
C LEU A 145 -1.81 2.10 -19.05
N TYR A 146 -3.14 2.16 -19.20
CA TYR A 146 -4.05 2.10 -18.05
C TYR A 146 -4.35 0.67 -17.60
N TRP A 147 -4.01 -0.34 -18.41
CA TRP A 147 -4.23 -1.74 -18.05
C TRP A 147 -3.17 -2.18 -17.02
N PRO A 148 -3.58 -2.76 -15.88
CA PRO A 148 -2.64 -3.05 -14.80
C PRO A 148 -1.45 -3.92 -15.21
N PHE A 149 -1.69 -5.03 -15.94
CA PHE A 149 -0.62 -5.94 -16.34
C PHE A 149 0.36 -5.32 -17.34
N ILE A 150 -0.14 -4.54 -18.29
CA ILE A 150 0.68 -3.87 -19.30
C ILE A 150 1.53 -2.78 -18.65
N ASN A 151 0.92 -1.97 -17.78
CA ASN A 151 1.64 -0.92 -17.08
C ASN A 151 2.68 -1.47 -16.10
N VAL A 152 2.35 -2.55 -15.36
CA VAL A 152 3.29 -3.24 -14.47
C VAL A 152 4.41 -3.91 -15.26
N TYR A 153 4.15 -4.47 -16.44
CA TYR A 153 5.19 -5.00 -17.32
C TYR A 153 6.23 -3.95 -17.71
N PHE A 154 5.80 -2.79 -18.23
CA PHE A 154 6.73 -1.73 -18.61
C PHE A 154 7.39 -1.07 -17.39
N GLY A 155 6.67 -0.91 -16.28
CA GLY A 155 7.22 -0.41 -15.03
C GLY A 155 8.31 -1.34 -14.47
N ALA A 156 8.08 -2.66 -14.47
CA ALA A 156 9.05 -3.66 -14.05
C ALA A 156 10.27 -3.69 -15.00
N ALA A 157 10.05 -3.58 -16.31
CA ALA A 157 11.13 -3.47 -17.30
C ALA A 157 12.00 -2.23 -17.06
N TYR A 158 11.38 -1.09 -16.75
CA TYR A 158 12.11 0.13 -16.39
C TYR A 158 12.90 -0.03 -15.08
N ALA A 159 12.29 -0.63 -14.04
CA ALA A 159 12.98 -0.93 -12.79
C ALA A 159 14.19 -1.87 -13.01
N LYS A 160 14.04 -2.92 -13.83
CA LYS A 160 15.15 -3.81 -14.21
C LYS A 160 16.26 -3.07 -14.95
N TRP A 161 15.92 -2.19 -15.87
CA TRP A 161 16.94 -1.38 -16.55
C TRP A 161 17.69 -0.48 -15.56
N LEU A 162 17.01 0.11 -14.57
CA LEU A 162 17.65 0.93 -13.55
C LEU A 162 18.67 0.15 -12.70
N PHE A 163 18.50 -1.16 -12.51
CA PHE A 163 19.49 -2.00 -11.82
C PHE A 163 20.83 -2.11 -12.55
N SER A 164 20.86 -1.83 -13.86
CA SER A 164 22.05 -1.96 -14.71
C SER A 164 22.35 -0.69 -15.53
N CYS A 165 21.70 0.43 -15.19
CA CYS A 165 21.79 1.64 -15.99
C CYS A 165 23.18 2.28 -15.93
N ASP A 166 23.62 2.83 -17.07
CA ASP A 166 24.96 3.39 -17.26
C ASP A 166 26.08 2.34 -17.03
N GLU A 167 25.82 1.08 -17.41
CA GLU A 167 26.74 -0.07 -17.31
C GLU A 167 27.23 -0.33 -15.87
N LYS A 168 26.40 0.02 -14.88
CA LYS A 168 26.72 -0.13 -13.46
C LYS A 168 25.61 -0.88 -12.76
N GLU A 169 25.99 -1.86 -11.97
CA GLU A 169 25.10 -2.50 -11.02
C GLU A 169 24.66 -1.49 -9.96
N ARG A 170 23.35 -1.40 -9.72
CA ARG A 170 22.75 -0.45 -8.79
C ARG A 170 22.07 -1.17 -7.63
N THR A 171 22.03 -0.50 -6.49
CA THR A 171 21.27 -0.99 -5.33
C THR A 171 19.78 -0.75 -5.53
N GLU A 172 18.97 -1.52 -4.81
CA GLU A 172 17.52 -1.33 -4.75
C GLU A 172 17.14 0.11 -4.34
N GLU A 173 17.86 0.69 -3.37
CA GLU A 173 17.68 2.10 -2.98
C GLU A 173 17.86 3.05 -4.17
N PHE A 174 18.94 2.87 -4.93
CA PHE A 174 19.18 3.70 -6.12
C PHE A 174 18.02 3.56 -7.10
N VAL A 175 17.57 2.33 -7.38
CA VAL A 175 16.47 2.05 -8.30
C VAL A 175 15.19 2.76 -7.85
N VAL A 176 14.78 2.58 -6.60
CA VAL A 176 13.55 3.18 -6.05
C VAL A 176 13.59 4.71 -6.13
N ARG A 177 14.71 5.32 -5.74
CA ARG A 177 14.88 6.77 -5.75
C ARG A 177 14.95 7.30 -7.18
N ALA A 178 15.61 6.59 -8.10
CA ALA A 178 15.70 6.92 -9.51
C ALA A 178 14.35 6.76 -10.23
N TYR A 179 13.55 5.77 -9.86
CA TYR A 179 12.26 5.47 -10.48
C TYR A 179 11.31 6.66 -10.34
N LYS A 180 11.15 7.18 -9.12
CA LYS A 180 10.28 8.33 -8.84
C LYS A 180 10.95 9.69 -9.09
N GLY A 181 12.23 9.82 -8.74
CA GLY A 181 12.95 11.10 -8.76
C GLY A 181 13.78 11.37 -10.02
N GLY A 182 13.98 10.38 -10.88
CA GLY A 182 14.94 10.39 -11.98
C GLY A 182 16.38 10.09 -11.52
N LYS A 183 17.20 9.54 -12.43
CA LYS A 183 18.58 9.10 -12.14
C LYS A 183 19.44 10.15 -11.43
N LYS A 184 19.32 11.43 -11.83
CA LYS A 184 20.08 12.55 -11.24
C LYS A 184 19.74 12.81 -9.77
N LYS A 185 18.54 12.44 -9.31
CA LYS A 185 18.10 12.61 -7.92
C LYS A 185 18.28 11.35 -7.09
N ALA A 186 18.69 10.22 -7.67
CA ALA A 186 18.79 8.95 -6.97
C ALA A 186 19.74 9.01 -5.76
N THR A 187 20.78 9.83 -5.81
CA THR A 187 21.75 10.03 -4.71
C THR A 187 21.51 11.31 -3.90
N HIS A 188 20.57 12.17 -4.33
CA HIS A 188 20.33 13.46 -3.69
C HIS A 188 19.47 13.32 -2.43
N LYS A 189 19.85 13.95 -1.30
CA LYS A 189 19.17 13.80 0.01
C LYS A 189 17.65 13.99 -0.04
N SER A 190 17.14 14.84 -0.92
CA SER A 190 15.69 15.08 -1.08
C SER A 190 14.87 13.86 -1.50
N SER A 191 15.49 12.82 -2.05
CA SER A 191 14.82 11.57 -2.45
C SER A 191 14.92 10.48 -1.39
N ALA A 192 15.63 10.69 -0.28
CA ALA A 192 15.71 9.71 0.81
C ALA A 192 14.33 9.33 1.40
N PRO A 193 13.39 10.27 1.61
CA PRO A 193 12.04 9.92 2.11
C PRO A 193 11.26 8.97 1.20
N ILE A 194 11.59 8.92 -0.10
CA ILE A 194 10.96 7.99 -1.05
C ILE A 194 11.34 6.54 -0.69
N PHE A 195 12.61 6.31 -0.33
CA PHE A 195 13.09 4.98 0.02
C PHE A 195 12.60 4.53 1.40
N GLU A 196 12.51 5.44 2.37
CA GLU A 196 11.91 5.14 3.68
C GLU A 196 10.45 4.69 3.54
N ARG A 197 9.67 5.43 2.72
CA ARG A 197 8.29 5.04 2.42
C ARG A 197 8.22 3.71 1.67
N TYR A 198 9.16 3.45 0.78
CA TYR A 198 9.26 2.18 0.08
C TYR A 198 9.48 1.00 1.02
N LEU A 199 10.42 1.10 1.95
CA LEU A 199 10.69 0.04 2.92
C LEU A 199 9.45 -0.27 3.76
N TYR A 200 8.76 0.77 4.24
CA TYR A 200 7.52 0.59 4.99
C TYR A 200 6.44 -0.15 4.20
N VAL A 201 6.21 0.24 2.94
CA VAL A 201 5.22 -0.41 2.08
C VAL A 201 5.63 -1.85 1.79
N LYS A 202 6.88 -2.09 1.41
CA LYS A 202 7.39 -3.43 1.11
C LYS A 202 7.25 -4.37 2.31
N GLU A 203 7.58 -3.92 3.51
CA GLU A 203 7.41 -4.69 4.75
C GLU A 203 5.94 -5.02 5.05
N THR A 204 5.04 -4.07 4.78
CA THR A 204 3.60 -4.29 4.93
C THR A 204 3.11 -5.39 3.97
N LEU A 205 3.53 -5.33 2.70
CA LEU A 205 3.17 -6.33 1.70
C LEU A 205 3.72 -7.72 2.04
N LEU A 206 4.95 -7.79 2.57
CA LEU A 206 5.56 -9.04 3.05
C LEU A 206 4.77 -9.63 4.22
N SER A 207 4.41 -8.81 5.20
CA SER A 207 3.70 -9.23 6.40
C SER A 207 2.33 -9.83 6.11
N MET A 208 1.61 -9.31 5.11
CA MET A 208 0.30 -9.84 4.71
C MET A 208 0.35 -11.24 4.09
N ARG A 209 1.50 -11.64 3.53
CA ARG A 209 1.66 -12.89 2.77
C ARG A 209 2.35 -14.00 3.58
N GLN A 210 2.86 -13.70 4.77
CA GLN A 210 3.39 -14.74 5.65
C GLN A 210 2.24 -15.46 6.36
N PRO A 211 2.22 -16.81 6.37
CA PRO A 211 1.41 -17.55 7.32
C PRO A 211 1.88 -17.21 8.75
N ASP A 212 0.97 -17.20 9.72
CA ASP A 212 1.25 -17.00 11.16
C ASP A 212 2.21 -18.07 11.72
N SER A 213 3.49 -18.06 11.34
CA SER A 213 4.48 -19.08 11.66
C SER A 213 5.79 -18.43 12.12
N LEU A 214 5.71 -17.76 13.27
CA LEU A 214 6.85 -17.48 14.15
C LEU A 214 6.52 -17.77 15.63
N ASN A 215 5.65 -18.75 15.88
CA ASN A 215 5.47 -19.33 17.22
C ASN A 215 5.85 -20.82 17.19
N GLU A 216 7.12 -21.12 16.90
CA GLU A 216 7.60 -22.49 17.03
C GLU A 216 9.09 -22.53 17.39
N LEU A 217 9.48 -21.95 18.53
CA LEU A 217 10.70 -22.33 19.24
C LEU A 217 10.56 -22.06 20.75
N ALA A 218 9.85 -22.96 21.44
CA ALA A 218 10.14 -23.36 22.82
C ALA A 218 9.35 -24.64 23.13
N PRO A 219 10.00 -25.81 23.22
CA PRO A 219 9.36 -26.98 23.80
C PRO A 219 9.43 -26.92 25.33
N ASP A 220 8.42 -27.55 25.93
CA ASP A 220 8.28 -27.87 27.35
C ASP A 220 7.87 -26.72 28.27
N LEU A 221 6.56 -26.61 28.52
CA LEU A 221 5.95 -27.11 29.76
C LEU A 221 4.44 -27.35 29.54
N LEU A 222 4.05 -28.63 29.57
CA LEU A 222 2.70 -29.11 29.93
C LEU A 222 2.17 -28.29 31.13
N GLU A 223 0.89 -27.90 31.25
CA GLU A 223 -0.30 -28.75 31.19
C GLU A 223 -1.56 -27.86 31.36
N ASN A 224 -2.68 -28.33 30.80
CA ASN A 224 -4.07 -28.00 31.16
C ASN A 224 -4.66 -26.62 30.79
N SER A 225 -5.36 -26.55 29.66
CA SER A 225 -6.84 -26.61 29.69
C SER A 225 -7.43 -26.42 28.29
N SER A 226 -8.23 -27.39 27.87
CA SER A 226 -9.17 -27.27 26.78
C SER A 226 -10.31 -26.35 27.18
N THR A 227 -10.50 -25.22 26.50
CA THR A 227 -11.84 -24.67 26.21
C THR A 227 -11.76 -23.74 25.01
N ALA A 228 -12.55 -24.01 23.96
CA ALA A 228 -12.77 -23.08 22.88
C ALA A 228 -13.35 -21.77 23.44
N GLY A 229 -12.61 -20.68 23.33
CA GLY A 229 -13.02 -19.35 23.79
C GLY A 229 -12.17 -18.28 23.15
N THR A 230 -12.82 -17.29 22.56
CA THR A 230 -12.25 -16.09 21.92
C THR A 230 -11.04 -15.57 22.68
N GLN A 231 -9.87 -15.56 22.04
CA GLN A 231 -8.62 -15.09 22.62
C GLN A 231 -8.76 -13.61 22.97
N LEU A 232 -8.91 -13.30 24.25
CA LEU A 232 -9.08 -11.93 24.75
C LEU A 232 -7.75 -11.17 24.57
N VAL A 233 -7.80 -10.02 23.91
CA VAL A 233 -6.65 -9.12 23.73
C VAL A 233 -6.65 -8.09 24.86
N TYR A 234 -5.50 -7.91 25.51
CA TYR A 234 -5.33 -7.03 26.66
C TYR A 234 -4.40 -5.87 26.35
N TRP A 235 -4.72 -4.69 26.89
CA TRP A 235 -3.87 -3.50 26.82
C TRP A 235 -2.49 -3.73 27.45
N ASP A 236 -2.43 -4.51 28.52
CA ASP A 236 -1.20 -4.89 29.24
C ASP A 236 -0.18 -5.65 28.35
N SER A 237 -0.63 -6.22 27.22
CA SER A 237 0.24 -6.91 26.25
C SER A 237 0.81 -6.01 25.15
N LYS A 238 0.33 -4.76 25.04
CA LYS A 238 0.63 -3.86 23.92
C LYS A 238 1.22 -2.52 24.34
N VAL A 239 1.19 -2.20 25.64
CA VAL A 239 1.55 -0.89 26.18
C VAL A 239 2.43 -1.06 27.42
N SER A 240 3.34 -0.11 27.67
CA SER A 240 4.21 -0.13 28.85
C SER A 240 3.41 0.09 30.14
N VAL A 241 3.96 -0.33 31.28
CA VAL A 241 3.31 -0.18 32.59
C VAL A 241 3.18 1.31 32.96
N GLU A 242 4.16 2.12 32.56
CA GLU A 242 4.20 3.56 32.76
C GLU A 242 3.10 4.29 31.98
N ASP A 243 2.87 3.90 30.73
CA ASP A 243 1.82 4.46 29.89
C ASP A 243 0.42 4.02 30.38
N LEU A 244 0.28 2.78 30.88
CA LEU A 244 -0.94 2.28 31.51
C LEU A 244 -1.30 3.03 32.79
N ASP A 245 -0.33 3.32 33.65
CA ASP A 245 -0.56 4.14 34.84
C ASP A 245 -0.92 5.58 34.47
N GLY A 246 -0.36 6.10 33.37
CA GLY A 246 -0.78 7.35 32.75
C GLY A 246 -2.25 7.35 32.34
N MET A 247 -2.72 6.28 31.71
CA MET A 247 -4.13 6.11 31.31
C MET A 247 -5.07 5.98 32.52
N TRP A 248 -4.70 5.21 33.54
CA TRP A 248 -5.48 5.09 34.79
C TRP A 248 -5.58 6.40 35.59
N SER A 249 -4.68 7.34 35.33
CA SER A 249 -4.68 8.66 35.99
C SER A 249 -5.63 9.65 35.31
N GLN A 250 -6.21 9.32 34.15
CA GLN A 250 -7.19 10.16 33.45
C GLN A 250 -8.61 9.92 33.99
N PRO A 251 -9.35 10.97 34.41
CA PRO A 251 -10.68 10.82 35.02
C PRO A 251 -11.71 10.12 34.12
N ASP A 252 -11.67 10.40 32.81
CA ASP A 252 -12.61 9.85 31.83
C ASP A 252 -12.36 8.34 31.59
N VAL A 253 -11.09 7.94 31.48
CA VAL A 253 -10.66 6.53 31.31
C VAL A 253 -10.92 5.73 32.58
N LEU A 254 -10.55 6.28 33.73
CA LEU A 254 -10.82 5.67 35.04
C LEU A 254 -12.31 5.38 35.19
N LYS A 255 -13.17 6.33 34.83
CA LYS A 255 -14.63 6.17 34.90
C LYS A 255 -15.12 5.08 33.94
N GLU A 256 -14.65 5.05 32.70
CA GLU A 256 -15.07 4.07 31.69
C GLU A 256 -14.61 2.64 32.02
N TRP A 257 -13.36 2.48 32.42
CA TRP A 257 -12.80 1.18 32.80
C TRP A 257 -13.41 0.66 34.11
N THR A 258 -13.68 1.54 35.08
CA THR A 258 -14.40 1.17 36.31
C THR A 258 -15.84 0.76 36.01
N ASN A 259 -16.55 1.48 35.13
CA ASN A 259 -17.92 1.13 34.72
C ASN A 259 -17.98 -0.19 33.92
N SER A 260 -16.88 -0.55 33.25
CA SER A 260 -16.74 -1.79 32.48
C SER A 260 -16.21 -2.96 33.32
N GLY A 261 -15.90 -2.73 34.60
CA GLY A 261 -15.45 -3.76 35.54
C GLY A 261 -13.98 -4.18 35.38
N GLU A 262 -13.18 -3.41 34.66
CA GLU A 262 -11.77 -3.69 34.40
C GLU A 262 -10.91 -3.39 35.64
N ARG A 263 -9.77 -4.07 35.79
CA ARG A 263 -8.85 -3.91 36.93
C ARG A 263 -7.44 -3.60 36.44
N ARG A 264 -6.68 -2.84 37.24
CA ARG A 264 -5.24 -2.59 36.97
C ARG A 264 -4.50 -3.92 36.79
N GLY A 265 -3.76 -4.05 35.70
CA GLY A 265 -3.03 -5.26 35.32
C GLY A 265 -3.86 -6.31 34.57
N ASN A 266 -5.10 -6.01 34.18
CA ASN A 266 -5.93 -6.88 33.34
C ASN A 266 -7.01 -6.07 32.60
N VAL A 267 -6.60 -5.14 31.73
CA VAL A 267 -7.52 -4.24 31.01
C VAL A 267 -7.76 -4.75 29.59
N ARG A 268 -9.01 -5.12 29.30
CA ARG A 268 -9.42 -5.60 27.97
C ARG A 268 -9.70 -4.43 27.02
N PHE A 269 -9.49 -4.67 25.72
CA PHE A 269 -10.03 -3.77 24.69
C PHE A 269 -11.56 -3.78 24.71
N SER A 270 -12.18 -2.66 24.33
CA SER A 270 -13.64 -2.58 24.13
C SER A 270 -14.07 -3.54 23.01
N HIS A 271 -15.25 -4.16 23.14
CA HIS A 271 -15.73 -5.17 22.18
C HIS A 271 -17.04 -4.73 21.52
N ASP A 272 -17.13 -4.85 20.19
CA ASP A 272 -18.36 -4.51 19.46
C ASP A 272 -19.46 -5.56 19.72
N ALA A 273 -20.66 -5.34 19.19
CA ALA A 273 -21.77 -6.28 19.34
C ALA A 273 -21.47 -7.69 18.79
N LYS A 274 -20.41 -7.85 17.98
CA LYS A 274 -19.92 -9.11 17.42
C LYS A 274 -18.68 -9.64 18.16
N LYS A 275 -18.34 -9.08 19.33
CA LYS A 275 -17.16 -9.42 20.13
C LYS A 275 -15.83 -9.23 19.41
N ARG A 276 -15.72 -8.22 18.54
CA ARG A 276 -14.43 -7.81 17.95
C ARG A 276 -13.83 -6.66 18.77
N PRO A 277 -12.53 -6.71 19.09
CA PRO A 277 -11.89 -5.63 19.84
C PRO A 277 -11.82 -4.36 18.99
N TYR A 278 -12.16 -3.21 19.58
CA TYR A 278 -12.06 -1.88 18.97
C TYR A 278 -11.64 -0.84 20.03
N LEU A 279 -11.15 0.30 19.56
CA LEU A 279 -10.84 1.46 20.40
C LEU A 279 -12.08 2.33 20.55
N SER A 280 -12.56 2.50 21.78
CA SER A 280 -13.66 3.38 22.12
C SER A 280 -13.30 4.84 21.81
N ARG A 281 -14.32 5.70 21.65
CA ARG A 281 -14.12 7.13 21.35
C ARG A 281 -13.32 7.85 22.43
N VAL A 282 -13.39 7.37 23.68
CA VAL A 282 -12.61 7.90 24.80
C VAL A 282 -11.18 7.35 24.75
N GLU A 283 -11.00 6.06 24.45
CA GLU A 283 -9.68 5.45 24.25
C GLU A 283 -8.91 6.12 23.09
N VAL A 284 -9.60 6.47 22.01
CA VAL A 284 -9.03 7.24 20.88
C VAL A 284 -8.60 8.65 21.31
N LYS A 285 -9.45 9.36 22.06
CA LYS A 285 -9.17 10.72 22.54
C LYS A 285 -7.91 10.77 23.42
N GLU A 286 -7.72 9.76 24.25
CA GLU A 286 -6.59 9.70 25.17
C GLU A 286 -5.32 9.16 24.50
N ALA A 287 -5.44 8.22 23.56
CA ALA A 287 -4.32 7.84 22.69
C ALA A 287 -3.81 9.04 21.88
N LEU A 288 -4.72 9.89 21.39
CA LEU A 288 -4.39 11.16 20.74
C LEU A 288 -3.72 12.16 21.69
N ALA A 289 -4.15 12.23 22.95
CA ALA A 289 -3.54 13.09 23.96
C ALA A 289 -2.12 12.61 24.33
N ALA A 290 -1.92 11.31 24.51
CA ALA A 290 -0.62 10.70 24.74
C ALA A 290 0.33 10.90 23.54
N LEU A 291 -0.18 10.76 22.30
CA LEU A 291 0.58 11.07 21.08
C LEU A 291 0.99 12.55 21.01
N ALA A 292 0.14 13.48 21.43
CA ALA A 292 0.48 14.91 21.50
C ALA A 292 1.58 15.21 22.54
N GLU A 293 1.59 14.48 23.65
CA GLU A 293 2.59 14.59 24.71
C GLU A 293 3.95 14.04 24.26
N VAL A 294 3.96 12.85 23.64
CA VAL A 294 5.18 12.16 23.19
C VAL A 294 5.76 12.79 21.92
N CYS A 295 4.93 13.22 20.97
CA CYS A 295 5.41 13.69 19.66
C CYS A 295 5.71 15.19 19.61
N SER A 296 5.05 16.00 20.45
CA SER A 296 5.09 17.47 20.33
C SER A 296 5.44 18.19 21.64
N MET A 297 5.63 17.46 22.75
CA MET A 297 5.94 18.02 24.07
C MET A 297 5.01 19.16 24.50
N ARG A 298 3.75 19.12 24.06
CA ARG A 298 2.73 20.16 24.28
C ARG A 298 3.03 21.54 23.67
N PHE A 299 4.01 21.66 22.75
CA PHE A 299 4.22 22.89 21.98
C PHE A 299 3.18 23.02 20.88
N VAL A 300 2.50 24.17 20.81
CA VAL A 300 1.47 24.48 19.80
C VAL A 300 1.99 24.35 18.36
N HIS A 301 3.28 24.61 18.14
CA HIS A 301 3.94 24.50 16.85
C HIS A 301 4.77 23.22 16.65
N GLY A 302 4.78 22.30 17.63
CA GLY A 302 5.60 21.08 17.60
C GLY A 302 7.10 21.33 17.77
N VAL A 303 7.93 20.30 17.59
CA VAL A 303 9.39 20.36 17.77
C VAL A 303 10.09 19.94 16.47
N ARG A 304 10.87 20.85 15.88
CA ARG A 304 11.74 20.63 14.70
C ARG A 304 11.02 19.96 13.51
N SER A 305 11.25 18.67 13.27
CA SER A 305 10.75 17.89 12.13
C SER A 305 9.29 17.44 12.27
N ARG A 306 8.66 17.70 13.43
CA ARG A 306 7.26 17.40 13.70
C ARG A 306 6.54 18.70 14.03
N THR A 307 5.93 19.31 13.02
CA THR A 307 5.17 20.56 13.16
C THR A 307 3.75 20.30 13.64
N GLY A 308 3.25 21.15 14.55
CA GLY A 308 1.91 21.06 15.14
C GLY A 308 1.83 20.18 16.40
N LEU A 309 0.75 20.37 17.19
CA LEU A 309 0.57 19.76 18.53
C LEU A 309 0.54 18.22 18.53
N MET A 310 0.37 17.58 17.37
CA MET A 310 0.37 16.11 17.22
C MET A 310 1.49 15.59 16.30
N GLY A 311 2.42 16.44 15.87
CA GLY A 311 3.43 16.10 14.87
C GLY A 311 2.84 15.76 13.49
N ILE A 312 1.60 16.20 13.25
CA ILE A 312 0.86 16.04 12.01
C ILE A 312 0.98 17.36 11.23
N ASP A 313 1.49 17.29 10.01
CA ASP A 313 1.60 18.47 9.17
C ASP A 313 0.22 19.04 8.80
N TYR A 314 0.19 20.34 8.48
CA TYR A 314 -1.05 21.06 8.17
C TYR A 314 -1.87 20.41 7.03
N PRO A 315 -1.25 19.89 5.95
CA PRO A 315 -1.98 19.12 4.93
C PRO A 315 -2.72 17.90 5.48
N THR A 316 -2.09 17.13 6.35
CA THR A 316 -2.69 15.92 6.94
C THR A 316 -3.80 16.29 7.94
N ALA A 317 -3.61 17.36 8.71
CA ALA A 317 -4.65 17.89 9.60
C ALA A 317 -5.87 18.43 8.82
N ALA A 318 -5.65 19.09 7.68
CA ALA A 318 -6.70 19.60 6.81
C ALA A 318 -7.47 18.50 6.05
N TRP A 319 -6.86 17.33 5.86
CA TRP A 319 -7.52 16.14 5.33
C TRP A 319 -8.41 15.49 6.40
N LEU A 320 -7.87 15.29 7.61
CA LEU A 320 -8.61 14.74 8.74
C LEU A 320 -9.83 15.59 9.15
N SER A 321 -9.76 16.92 8.99
CA SER A 321 -10.90 17.81 9.35
C SER A 321 -12.03 17.83 8.33
N ARG A 322 -11.85 17.21 7.15
CA ARG A 322 -12.85 17.13 6.08
C ARG A 322 -13.47 15.74 5.96
N SER A 323 -13.00 14.79 6.76
CA SER A 323 -13.53 13.42 6.90
C SER A 323 -14.43 13.34 8.12
#